data_AF-B6W0F8-F1
#
_entry.id   AF-B6W0F8-F1
#
_cell.length_a   1.000
_cell.length_b   1.000
_cell.length_c   1.000
_cell.angle_alpha   90.00
_cell.angle_beta   90.00
_cell.angle_gamma   90.00
#
_symmetry.space_group_name_H-M   'P 1'
#
loop_
_entity.id
_entity.type
_entity.pdbx_description
1 polymer ?
#
loop_
_entity_poly.entity_id
_entity_poly.type
_entity_poly.pdbx_seq_one_letter_code
_entity_poly.pdbx_strand_id
1 'polypeptide(L)' 'MPRKIAKEMGVHRNTIINYFLELRAMGAEIEYDNERNTYYFKKSFDIQLKIKI' A
#
# COMPACT_ATOMS: atom_id res chain seq x y z
N MET A 1 5.31 0.17 2.27
CA MET A 1 6.72 0.54 1.97
C MET A 1 7.24 -0.20 0.75
N PRO A 2 7.38 0.45 -0.42
CA PRO A 2 7.78 -0.20 -1.68
C PRO A 2 9.11 -0.98 -1.60
N ARG A 3 10.08 -0.49 -0.82
CA ARG A 3 11.39 -1.13 -0.65
C ARG A 3 11.31 -2.50 0.03
N LYS A 4 10.43 -2.66 1.03
CA LYS A 4 10.25 -3.94 1.74
C LYS A 4 9.66 -4.99 0.80
N ILE A 5 8.60 -4.61 0.10
CA ILE A 5 7.92 -5.47 -0.89
C ILE A 5 8.87 -5.86 -2.02
N ALA A 6 9.68 -4.91 -2.52
CA ALA A 6 10.68 -5.18 -3.55
C ALA A 6 11.69 -6.25 -3.11
N LYS A 7 12.17 -6.18 -1.86
CA LYS A 7 13.07 -7.19 -1.29
C LYS A 7 12.38 -8.56 -1.16
N GLU A 8 11.15 -8.60 -0.69
CA GLU A 8 10.38 -9.84 -0.51
C GLU A 8 10.03 -10.51 -1.85
N MET A 9 9.76 -9.71 -2.88
CA MET A 9 9.45 -10.20 -4.23
C MET A 9 10.68 -10.42 -5.12
N GLY A 10 11.88 -10.05 -4.66
CA GLY A 10 13.11 -10.19 -5.46
C GLY A 10 13.16 -9.29 -6.70
N VAL A 11 12.54 -8.10 -6.65
CA VAL A 11 12.47 -7.16 -7.79
C VAL A 11 13.02 -5.78 -7.41
N HIS A 12 13.20 -4.92 -8.42
CA HIS A 12 13.57 -3.53 -8.18
C HIS A 12 12.42 -2.72 -7.57
N ARG A 13 12.74 -1.70 -6.76
CA ARG A 13 11.75 -0.78 -6.18
C ARG A 13 10.83 -0.16 -7.24
N ASN A 14 11.39 0.20 -8.41
CA ASN A 14 10.60 0.79 -9.50
C ASN A 14 9.59 -0.20 -10.09
N THR A 15 9.90 -1.50 -10.11
CA THR A 15 8.94 -2.54 -10.51
C THR A 15 7.72 -2.54 -9.60
N ILE A 16 7.92 -2.43 -8.28
CA ILE A 16 6.81 -2.33 -7.32
C ILE A 16 5.99 -1.06 -7.52
N ILE A 17 6.64 0.07 -7.83
CA ILE A 17 5.94 1.33 -8.14
C ILE A 17 5.07 1.16 -9.39
N ASN A 18 5.60 0.55 -10.45
CA ASN A 18 4.86 0.29 -11.68
C ASN A 18 3.64 -0.61 -11.41
N TYR A 19 3.80 -1.68 -10.62
CA TYR A 19 2.67 -2.51 -10.22
C TYR A 19 1.59 -1.74 -9.47
N PHE A 20 1.94 -0.81 -8.58
CA PHE A 20 0.94 0.03 -7.92
C PHE A 20 0.20 0.95 -8.89
N LEU A 21 0.90 1.50 -9.89
CA LEU A 21 0.27 2.32 -10.93
C LEU A 21 -0.67 1.50 -11.81
N GLU A 22 -0.27 0.30 -12.21
CA GLU A 22 -1.10 -0.64 -12.98
C GLU A 22 -2.35 -1.05 -12.18
N LEU A 23 -2.19 -1.42 -10.91
CA LEU A 23 -3.32 -1.75 -10.02
C LEU A 23 -4.29 -0.57 -9.88
N ARG A 24 -3.78 0.65 -9.75
CA ARG A 24 -4.60 1.87 -9.70
C ARG A 24 -5.35 2.08 -11.02
N ALA A 25 -4.69 1.86 -12.16
CA ALA A 25 -5.32 1.93 -13.48
C ALA A 25 -6.43 0.87 -13.65
N MET A 26 -6.30 -0.28 -12.97
CA MET A 26 -7.32 -1.33 -12.90
C MET A 26 -8.43 -1.06 -11.87
N GLY A 27 -8.42 0.09 -11.19
CA GLY A 27 -9.47 0.50 -10.25
C GLY A 27 -9.22 0.14 -8.79
N ALA A 28 -8.03 -0.35 -8.43
CA ALA A 28 -7.69 -0.53 -7.02
C ALA A 28 -7.57 0.83 -6.32
N GLU A 29 -8.18 0.95 -5.13
CA GLU A 29 -8.08 2.15 -4.28
C GLU A 29 -6.70 2.21 -3.58
N ILE A 30 -5.67 2.52 -4.35
CA ILE A 30 -4.30 2.69 -3.87
C ILE A 30 -3.92 4.18 -3.96
N GLU A 31 -3.48 4.73 -2.84
CA GLU A 31 -3.04 6.13 -2.72
C GLU A 31 -1.57 6.21 -2.33
N TYR A 32 -0.90 7.27 -2.80
CA TYR A 32 0.48 7.56 -2.45
C TYR A 32 0.53 8.69 -1.41
N ASP A 33 1.16 8.40 -0.27
CA ASP A 33 1.46 9.38 0.77
C ASP A 33 2.85 9.98 0.50
N ASN A 34 2.87 11.28 0.18
CA ASN A 34 4.10 12.02 -0.10
C ASN A 34 4.96 12.22 1.15
N GLU A 35 4.35 12.44 2.32
CA GLU A 35 5.08 12.68 3.58
C GLU A 35 5.80 11.41 4.03
N ARG A 36 5.13 10.27 3.89
CA ARG A 36 5.67 8.96 4.30
C ARG A 36 6.38 8.20 3.18
N ASN A 37 6.39 8.75 1.95
CA ASN A 37 6.98 8.14 0.75
C ASN A 37 6.57 6.67 0.57
N THR A 38 5.28 6.39 0.72
CA THR A 38 4.73 5.03 0.67
C THR A 38 3.33 4.99 0.09
N TYR A 39 2.94 3.82 -0.40
CA TYR A 39 1.59 3.55 -0.85
C TYR A 39 0.74 2.93 0.26
N TYR A 40 -0.53 3.27 0.28
CA TYR A 40 -1.57 2.71 1.13
C TYR A 40 -2.69 2.14 0.27
N PHE A 41 -3.16 0.95 0.65
CA PHE A 41 -4.36 0.37 0.09
C PHE A 41 -5.53 0.76 0.99
N LYS A 42 -6.51 1.47 0.43
CA LYS A 42 -7.73 1.80 1.14
C LYS A 42 -8.58 0.54 1.25
N LYS A 43 -8.52 -0.06 2.43
CA LYS A 43 -9.34 -1.21 2.79
C LYS A 43 -10.39 -0.73 3.78
N SER A 44 -11.66 -0.91 3.47
CA SER A 44 -12.73 -0.71 4.45
C SER A 44 -12.70 -1.85 5.46
N PHE A 45 -12.71 -1.53 6.75
CA PHE A 45 -12.85 -2.52 7.82
C PHE A 45 -13.60 -1.91 9.00
N ASP A 46 -14.40 -2.72 9.67
CA ASP A 46 -15.07 -2.34 10.91
C ASP A 46 -14.14 -2.62 12.10
N ILE A 47 -13.88 -1.60 12.92
CA ILE A 47 -13.11 -1.75 14.16
C ILE A 47 -14.08 -1.77 15.34
N GLN A 48 -14.08 -2.86 16.10
CA GLN A 48 -14.74 -2.92 17.41
C GLN A 48 -13.69 -2.74 18.52
N LEU A 49 -13.77 -1.64 19.25
CA LEU A 49 -12.93 -1.36 20.41
C LEU A 49 -13.73 -1.65 21.69
N LYS A 50 -13.21 -2.58 22.52
CA LYS A 50 -13.75 -2.83 23.86
C LYS A 50 -12.81 -2.22 24.89
N ILE A 51 -13.18 -1.06 25.42
CA ILE A 51 -12.45 -0.40 26.50
C ILE A 51 -13.03 -0.88 27.83
N LYS A 52 -12.17 -1.37 28.72
CA LYS A 52 -12.50 -1.57 30.13
C LYS A 52 -11.88 -0.40 30.90
N ILE A 53 -12.71 0.30 31.66
CA ILE A 53 -12.28 1.30 32.64
C ILE A 53 -11.87 0.56 33.91
#